data_AF-A0AAW5L9D9-F1
#
_entry.id   AF-A0AAW5L9D9-F1
#
_cell.length_a   1.000
_cell.length_b   1.000
_cell.length_c   1.000
_cell.angle_alpha   90.00
_cell.angle_beta   90.00
_cell.angle_gamma   90.00
#
_symmetry.space_group_name_H-M   'P 1'
#
loop_
_entity.id
_entity.type
_entity.pdbx_description
1 polymer ?
#
loop_
_entity_poly.entity_id
_entity_poly.type
_entity_poly.pdbx_seq_one_letter_code
_entity_poly.pdbx_strand_id
1 'polypeptide(L)' 'MDARKTRIRILDLLDGHCQSCEYHGGKTHPYCTETCKIGQEIQQLGTSLITDEK' A
#
# COMPACT_ATOMS: atom_id res chain seq x y z
N MET A 1 -8.14 12.88 5.08
CA MET A 1 -7.90 12.85 3.62
C MET A 1 -9.13 12.22 2.99
N ASP A 2 -9.44 12.50 1.72
CA ASP A 2 -10.57 11.83 1.07
C ASP A 2 -10.28 10.32 0.94
N ALA A 3 -11.01 9.48 1.67
CA ALA A 3 -10.81 8.04 1.71
C ALA A 3 -10.87 7.40 0.31
N ARG A 4 -11.66 7.97 -0.62
CA ARG A 4 -11.70 7.50 -2.01
C ARG A 4 -10.40 7.78 -2.73
N LYS A 5 -9.83 8.98 -2.58
CA LYS A 5 -8.53 9.32 -3.20
C LYS A 5 -7.40 8.47 -2.63
N THR A 6 -7.42 8.21 -1.33
CA THR A 6 -6.44 7.33 -0.68
C THR A 6 -6.54 5.89 -1.22
N ARG A 7 -7.75 5.34 -1.39
CA ARG A 7 -7.95 4.02 -1.99
C ARG A 7 -7.46 3.95 -3.45
N ILE A 8 -7.77 4.95 -4.26
CA ILE A 8 -7.28 5.03 -5.66
C ILE A 8 -5.75 5.06 -5.68
N ARG A 9 -5.13 5.88 -4.83
CA ARG A 9 -3.66 5.96 -4.74
C ARG A 9 -3.03 4.63 -4.37
N ILE A 10 -3.61 3.88 -3.43
CA ILE A 10 -3.13 2.54 -3.07
C ILE A 10 -3.20 1.61 -4.30
N LEU A 11 -4.32 1.61 -5.03
CA LEU A 11 -4.48 0.79 -6.23
C LEU A 11 -3.45 1.14 -7.31
N ASP A 12 -3.24 2.44 -7.58
CA ASP A 12 -2.22 2.89 -8.54
C ASP A 12 -0.81 2.41 -8.18
N LEU A 13 -0.46 2.42 -6.88
CA LEU A 13 0.85 1.94 -6.41
C LEU A 13 0.97 0.41 -6.53
N LEU A 14 -0.11 -0.32 -6.25
CA LEU A 14 -0.15 -1.77 -6.40
C LEU A 14 -0.01 -2.19 -7.87
N ASP A 15 -0.78 -1.57 -8.77
CA ASP A 15 -0.76 -1.89 -10.20
C ASP A 15 0.54 -1.42 -10.87
N GLY A 16 1.05 -0.24 -10.51
CA GLY A 16 2.22 0.35 -11.15
C GLY A 16 3.57 -0.19 -10.66
N HIS A 17 3.69 -0.52 -9.37
CA HIS A 17 4.96 -0.96 -8.77
C HIS A 17 4.91 -2.40 -8.30
N CYS A 18 3.84 -2.79 -7.58
CA CYS A 18 3.81 -4.11 -6.97
C CYS A 18 3.59 -5.22 -8.01
N GLN A 19 2.83 -5.02 -9.09
CA GLN A 19 2.60 -6.06 -10.11
C GLN A 19 3.89 -6.68 -10.69
N SER A 20 4.95 -5.90 -10.84
CA SER A 20 6.24 -6.35 -11.39
C SER A 20 7.32 -6.57 -10.33
N CYS A 21 6.96 -6.49 -9.03
CA CYS A 21 7.91 -6.65 -7.94
C CYS A 21 8.25 -8.13 -7.74
N GLU A 22 9.52 -8.46 -7.50
CA GLU A 22 9.95 -9.85 -7.23
C GLU A 22 9.34 -10.42 -5.93
N TYR A 23 8.95 -9.54 -5.02
CA TYR A 23 8.24 -9.89 -3.78
C TYR A 23 6.71 -9.86 -3.93
N HIS A 24 6.22 -9.71 -5.15
CA HIS A 24 4.79 -9.77 -5.48
C HIS A 24 4.33 -11.22 -5.48
N GLY A 25 3.85 -11.67 -4.31
CA GLY A 25 3.30 -13.01 -4.17
C GLY A 25 2.94 -13.32 -2.73
N GLY A 26 1.65 -13.59 -2.48
CA GLY A 26 1.17 -14.06 -1.19
C GLY A 26 1.04 -12.97 -0.11
N LYS A 27 1.33 -13.33 1.14
CA LYS A 27 1.27 -12.41 2.29
C LYS A 27 2.31 -11.30 2.14
N THR A 28 2.02 -10.14 2.73
CA THR A 28 2.96 -9.02 2.80
C THR A 28 4.33 -9.48 3.26
N HIS A 29 5.31 -9.41 2.36
CA HIS A 29 6.69 -9.77 2.67
C HIS A 29 7.30 -8.71 3.62
N PRO A 30 8.14 -9.08 4.61
CA PRO A 30 8.79 -8.10 5.50
C PRO A 30 9.53 -7.01 4.74
N TYR A 31 10.10 -7.34 3.58
CA TYR A 31 10.67 -6.36 2.65
C TYR A 31 9.70 -5.22 2.31
N CYS A 32 8.43 -5.53 2.04
CA CYS A 32 7.43 -4.54 1.67
C CYS A 32 7.17 -3.54 2.81
N THR A 33 7.26 -3.97 4.06
CA THR A 33 7.00 -3.13 5.22
C THR A 33 8.26 -2.47 5.78
N GLU A 34 9.42 -3.10 5.67
CA GLU A 34 10.66 -2.65 6.32
C GLU A 34 11.61 -1.92 5.37
N THR A 35 11.60 -2.26 4.07
CA THR A 35 12.61 -1.78 3.09
C THR A 35 11.98 -1.05 1.91
N CYS A 36 10.84 -1.53 1.40
CA CYS A 36 10.19 -0.94 0.24
C CYS A 36 9.47 0.36 0.63
N LYS A 37 9.93 1.50 0.09
CA LYS A 37 9.27 2.79 0.29
C LYS A 37 7.82 2.80 -0.18
N ILE A 38 7.52 2.12 -1.29
CA ILE A 38 6.16 2.02 -1.82
C ILE A 38 5.28 1.17 -0.91
N GLY A 39 5.80 0.04 -0.41
CA GLY A 39 5.06 -0.80 0.54
C GLY A 39 4.81 -0.09 1.88
N GLN A 40 5.75 0.73 2.35
CA GLN A 40 5.57 1.60 3.50
C GLN A 40 4.50 2.67 3.26
N GLU A 41 4.50 3.32 2.08
CA GLU A 41 3.46 4.28 1.69
C GLU A 41 2.07 3.62 1.67
N ILE A 42 1.95 2.44 1.03
CA ILE A 42 0.69 1.68 1.00
C ILE A 42 0.22 1.34 2.43
N GLN A 43 1.13 0.92 3.31
CA GLN A 43 0.79 0.62 4.70
C GLN A 43 0.25 1.86 5.44
N GLN A 44 0.93 3.00 5.31
CA GLN A 44 0.51 4.26 5.94
C GLN A 44 -0.85 4.74 5.42
N LEU A 45 -1.06 4.67 4.10
CA LEU A 45 -2.33 5.00 3.47
C LEU A 45 -3.45 4.06 3.94
N GLY A 46 -3.15 2.75 4.06
CA GLY A 46 -4.08 1.75 4.60
C GLY A 46 -4.47 2.01 6.05
N THR A 47 -3.50 2.30 6.93
CA THR A 47 -3.78 2.65 8.34
C THR A 47 -4.62 3.92 8.45
N SER A 48 -4.37 4.91 7.58
CA SER A 48 -5.15 6.15 7.55
C SER A 48 -6.61 5.91 7.17
N LEU A 49 -6.89 4.93 6.29
CA LEU A 49 -8.25 4.54 5.92
C LEU A 49 -9.01 3.86 7.08
N ILE A 50 -8.33 3.06 7.89
CA ILE A 50 -8.94 2.39 9.06
C ILE A 50 -9.29 3.42 10.14
N THR A 51 -8.47 4.46 10.29
CA THR A 51 -8.64 5.47 11.34
C THR A 51 -9.74 6.48 11.01
N ASP A 52 -10.01 6.73 9.71
CA ASP A 52 -11.07 7.62 9.23
C ASP A 52 -12.48 6.99 9.35
N GLU A 53 -12.56 5.67 9.51
CA GLU A 53 -13.82 4.91 9.66
C GLU A 53 -14.36 4.89 11.11
N LYS A 54 -13.82 5.72 12.02
CA LYS A 54 -14.16 5.73 13.46
C LYS A 54 -14.79 7.03 13.94
#